data_AF-A0A370JXK6-F1
#
_entry.id   AF-A0A370JXK6-F1
#
_cell.length_a   1.000
_cell.length_b   1.000
_cell.length_c   1.000
_cell.angle_alpha   90.00
_cell.angle_beta   90.00
_cell.angle_gamma   90.00
#
_symmetry.space_group_name_H-M   'P 1'
#
loop_
_entity.id
_entity.type
_entity.pdbx_description
1 polymer ?
#
loop_
_entity_poly.entity_id
_entity_poly.type
_entity_poly.pdbx_seq_one_letter_code
_entity_poly.pdbx_strand_id
1 'polypeptide(L)'
;MRWFGWLGFLLLAGTVWGQAERYVDALHGFALTLPQGYLARVESYGVLAGDLEAFLLVRGLPLKAPREAVTPFLEEARRLSAGQARHHFKAFPGGLLLLSQGLGYPWPLAGRLTTIPLPAYQDPFLLGLRYEAAHLLLPGPKSLLSVSAYLPADAPAQARREALAVLRSLEFLPPGARVAYGVQAVRDPVLGMEAFYAPVPQGWRFQGGLVPASAHLRHLAFRLQGEGVSLRRDLLYTQAQGVQGPFGGGSQTSLLWNGQGSQLSGFLCPATGKEVVEFLLGLWGQETGRVWQAGRVGPARTPQSRVARRFQELQEAYEASTLTGLPFTPQVQRVRLELEAASGGLVRKAYVAGNLVFFNQPSTFASGAYCSLGLEVVLEEGTREALAKAQPLLFGFRVGLRAHPEWGALEAQRGQQAGQTTTRMLLEKLRQDQEFNTWMRRSWANLLSDQTYVRDPSTGEVFRAYKASFDTGTFWRDPVFGGVVGAVERGGQLEEMLRQGGWRQLEESLSGLPGTWQR
;
A
#
# COMPACT_ATOMS: atom_id res chain seq x y z
N MET A 1 -14.58 -14.97 3.01
CA MET A 1 -13.27 -14.58 2.44
C MET A 1 -13.48 -13.48 1.40
N ARG A 2 -13.64 -12.23 1.84
CA ARG A 2 -13.71 -11.05 0.97
C ARG A 2 -13.03 -9.90 1.72
N TRP A 3 -12.37 -9.03 0.96
CA TRP A 3 -11.66 -7.81 1.37
C TRP A 3 -10.18 -8.01 1.78
N PHE A 4 -9.27 -7.67 0.85
CA PHE A 4 -8.26 -6.60 0.93
C PHE A 4 -7.19 -6.78 -0.16
N GLY A 5 -7.40 -6.10 -1.29
CA GLY A 5 -6.53 -6.11 -2.48
C GLY A 5 -5.46 -5.01 -2.50
N TRP A 6 -4.81 -4.73 -1.38
CA TRP A 6 -3.84 -3.63 -1.26
C TRP A 6 -2.41 -4.09 -0.93
N LEU A 7 -2.08 -5.36 -1.19
CA LEU A 7 -0.71 -5.85 -1.01
C LEU A 7 0.11 -5.59 -2.28
N GLY A 8 0.33 -4.33 -2.58
CA GLY A 8 1.39 -3.91 -3.49
C GLY A 8 2.73 -4.01 -2.78
N PHE A 9 3.27 -5.21 -2.59
CA PHE A 9 4.67 -5.39 -2.23
C PHE A 9 5.53 -5.12 -3.47
N LEU A 10 5.67 -3.84 -3.82
CA LEU A 10 6.80 -3.44 -4.65
C LEU A 10 8.03 -3.46 -3.73
N LEU A 11 8.62 -4.64 -3.56
CA LEU A 11 10.08 -4.66 -3.57
C LEU A 11 10.40 -4.28 -5.01
N LEU A 12 10.79 -3.04 -5.24
CA LEU A 12 11.21 -2.58 -6.55
C LEU A 12 12.42 -3.42 -6.96
N ALA A 13 12.15 -4.51 -7.67
CA ALA A 13 13.12 -5.29 -8.40
C ALA A 13 13.85 -4.32 -9.31
N GLY A 14 15.19 -4.33 -9.25
CA GLY A 14 16.04 -3.20 -9.64
C GLY A 14 15.56 -2.47 -10.89
N THR A 15 14.82 -1.37 -10.71
CA THR A 15 14.34 -0.53 -11.80
C THR A 15 15.48 0.36 -12.28
N VAL A 16 15.53 0.59 -13.59
CA VAL A 16 16.74 1.02 -14.30
C VAL A 16 16.39 2.03 -15.37
N TRP A 17 17.26 3.02 -15.51
CA TRP A 17 17.29 4.09 -16.49
C TRP A 17 17.92 3.58 -17.82
N GLY A 18 17.80 4.29 -18.98
CA GLY A 18 18.45 3.96 -20.30
C GLY A 18 18.15 2.66 -21.10
N GLN A 19 18.30 2.64 -22.43
CA GLN A 19 18.09 1.39 -23.22
C GLN A 19 19.09 0.29 -22.82
N ALA A 20 18.73 -0.99 -23.05
CA ALA A 20 19.53 -2.20 -22.77
C ALA A 20 20.86 -1.93 -22.04
N GLU A 21 20.79 -1.68 -20.73
CA GLU A 21 21.95 -1.22 -19.97
C GLU A 21 22.81 -2.40 -19.51
N ARG A 22 24.12 -2.16 -19.43
CA ARG A 22 25.04 -3.07 -18.74
C ARG A 22 24.93 -2.81 -17.24
N TYR A 23 24.49 -3.82 -16.52
CA TYR A 23 24.40 -3.83 -15.07
C TYR A 23 25.69 -4.33 -14.49
N VAL A 24 26.20 -3.62 -13.49
CA VAL A 24 27.35 -4.05 -12.71
C VAL A 24 26.89 -4.10 -11.27
N ASP A 25 27.07 -5.24 -10.63
CA ASP A 25 26.81 -5.46 -9.22
C ASP A 25 28.14 -5.71 -8.52
N ALA A 26 28.70 -4.66 -7.93
CA ALA A 26 29.98 -4.74 -7.25
C ALA A 26 29.88 -5.47 -5.89
N LEU A 27 28.67 -5.57 -5.31
CA LEU A 27 28.47 -6.27 -4.04
C LEU A 27 28.50 -7.78 -4.24
N HIS A 28 27.76 -8.27 -5.22
CA HIS A 28 27.63 -9.70 -5.50
C HIS A 28 28.61 -10.20 -6.57
N GLY A 29 29.36 -9.28 -7.21
CA GLY A 29 30.51 -9.59 -8.04
C GLY A 29 30.17 -10.08 -9.44
N PHE A 30 29.12 -9.54 -10.06
CA PHE A 30 28.74 -9.88 -11.44
C PHE A 30 28.40 -8.65 -12.27
N ALA A 31 28.41 -8.81 -13.58
CA ALA A 31 27.83 -7.87 -14.53
C ALA A 31 26.99 -8.63 -15.56
N LEU A 32 25.93 -8.01 -16.08
CA LEU A 32 25.07 -8.59 -17.11
C LEU A 32 24.34 -7.49 -17.86
N THR A 33 23.91 -7.73 -19.09
CA THR A 33 23.14 -6.77 -19.89
C THR A 33 21.68 -7.23 -19.95
N LEU A 34 20.75 -6.39 -19.49
CA LEU A 34 19.31 -6.69 -19.53
C LEU A 34 18.61 -5.92 -20.65
N PRO A 35 17.77 -6.59 -21.46
CA PRO A 35 16.84 -5.93 -22.35
C PRO A 35 15.86 -5.04 -21.58
N GLN A 36 15.23 -4.12 -22.31
CA GLN A 36 14.18 -3.30 -21.73
C GLN A 36 13.04 -4.17 -21.19
N GLY A 37 12.58 -3.87 -19.97
CA GLY A 37 11.48 -4.58 -19.33
C GLY A 37 11.89 -5.85 -18.57
N TYR A 38 13.16 -6.25 -18.61
CA TYR A 38 13.67 -7.30 -17.72
C TYR A 38 13.90 -6.75 -16.32
N LEU A 39 13.57 -7.56 -15.33
CA LEU A 39 13.83 -7.35 -13.91
C LEU A 39 14.99 -8.24 -13.48
N ALA A 40 15.73 -7.84 -12.44
CA ALA A 40 16.74 -8.67 -11.82
C ALA A 40 16.67 -8.63 -10.29
N ARG A 41 17.02 -9.75 -9.67
CA ARG A 41 17.05 -9.94 -8.22
C ARG A 41 18.16 -10.91 -7.82
N VAL A 42 18.80 -10.63 -6.70
CA VAL A 42 19.80 -11.50 -6.09
C VAL A 42 19.16 -12.22 -4.90
N GLU A 43 19.18 -13.53 -4.95
CA GLU A 43 18.77 -14.42 -3.87
C GLU A 43 20.00 -15.05 -3.22
N SER A 44 19.82 -15.69 -2.07
CA SER A 44 20.93 -16.34 -1.34
C SER A 44 21.70 -17.38 -2.16
N TYR A 45 21.08 -17.91 -3.21
CA TYR A 45 21.61 -18.97 -4.05
C TYR A 45 22.01 -18.50 -5.46
N GLY A 46 21.78 -17.23 -5.83
CA GLY A 46 22.11 -16.76 -7.19
C GLY A 46 21.35 -15.54 -7.69
N VAL A 47 21.49 -15.27 -8.98
CA VAL A 47 20.82 -14.19 -9.72
C VAL A 47 19.65 -14.73 -10.51
N LEU A 48 18.48 -14.11 -10.33
CA LEU A 48 17.28 -14.30 -11.15
C LEU A 48 17.05 -13.05 -12.00
N ALA A 49 16.86 -13.22 -13.30
CA ALA A 49 16.48 -12.16 -14.23
C ALA A 49 15.35 -12.60 -15.15
N GLY A 50 14.50 -11.68 -15.61
CA GLY A 50 13.40 -12.02 -16.49
C GLY A 50 12.35 -10.94 -16.65
N ASP A 51 11.45 -11.11 -17.61
CA ASP A 51 10.36 -10.18 -17.93
C ASP A 51 8.98 -10.73 -17.53
N LEU A 52 8.95 -11.68 -16.59
CA LEU A 52 7.79 -12.45 -16.13
C LEU A 52 7.26 -13.48 -17.15
N GLU A 53 7.87 -13.61 -18.33
CA GLU A 53 7.56 -14.68 -19.28
C GLU A 53 8.82 -15.53 -19.54
N ALA A 54 9.96 -14.91 -19.73
CA ALA A 54 11.26 -15.56 -19.69
C ALA A 54 11.88 -15.45 -18.29
N PHE A 55 12.43 -16.55 -17.77
CA PHE A 55 13.15 -16.56 -16.49
C PHE A 55 14.54 -17.15 -16.68
N LEU A 56 15.55 -16.39 -16.27
CA LEU A 56 16.97 -16.73 -16.35
C LEU A 56 17.52 -16.78 -14.94
N LEU A 57 18.09 -17.91 -14.56
CA LEU A 57 18.52 -18.14 -13.19
C LEU A 57 19.93 -18.72 -13.18
N VAL A 58 20.86 -18.00 -12.54
CA VAL A 58 22.25 -18.43 -12.40
C VAL A 58 22.57 -18.65 -10.93
N ARG A 59 22.93 -19.89 -10.57
CA ARG A 59 23.07 -20.34 -9.18
C ARG A 59 24.41 -20.98 -8.90
N GLY A 60 24.94 -20.72 -7.70
CA GLY A 60 26.00 -21.53 -7.12
C GLY A 60 25.41 -22.71 -6.35
N LEU A 61 25.89 -23.92 -6.62
CA LEU A 61 25.50 -25.15 -5.93
C LEU A 61 26.74 -25.86 -5.37
N PRO A 62 26.60 -26.67 -4.31
CA PRO A 62 27.66 -27.56 -3.86
C PRO A 62 28.12 -28.48 -5.00
N LEU A 63 29.43 -28.71 -5.12
CA LEU A 63 29.97 -29.66 -6.09
C LEU A 63 29.59 -31.09 -5.64
N LYS A 64 28.77 -31.75 -6.45
CA LYS A 64 28.28 -33.13 -6.20
C LYS A 64 28.45 -33.99 -7.45
N ALA A 65 28.35 -35.31 -7.27
CA ALA A 65 28.30 -36.24 -8.40
C ALA A 65 27.11 -35.91 -9.33
N PRO A 66 27.22 -36.13 -10.65
CA PRO A 66 26.23 -35.69 -11.64
C PRO A 66 24.78 -36.10 -11.32
N ARG A 67 24.56 -37.32 -10.81
CA ARG A 67 23.24 -37.81 -10.44
C ARG A 67 22.60 -36.98 -9.31
N GLU A 68 23.37 -36.65 -8.28
CA GLU A 68 22.91 -35.85 -7.15
C GLU A 68 22.80 -34.36 -7.49
N ALA A 69 23.67 -33.88 -8.38
CA ALA A 69 23.64 -32.51 -8.86
C ALA A 69 22.35 -32.17 -9.61
N VAL A 70 21.74 -33.17 -10.26
CA VAL A 70 20.53 -33.00 -11.08
C VAL A 70 19.24 -33.10 -10.25
N THR A 71 19.26 -33.76 -9.09
CA THR A 71 18.07 -33.99 -8.25
C THR A 71 17.24 -32.73 -7.96
N PRO A 72 17.83 -31.59 -7.56
CA PRO A 72 17.04 -30.38 -7.25
C PRO A 72 16.23 -29.87 -8.43
N PHE A 73 16.74 -30.06 -9.66
CA PHE A 73 16.09 -29.62 -10.89
C PHE A 73 14.92 -30.53 -11.26
N LEU A 74 15.05 -31.83 -11.01
CA LEU A 74 13.95 -32.79 -11.20
C LEU A 74 12.83 -32.56 -10.18
N GLU A 75 13.17 -32.24 -8.93
CA GLU A 75 12.20 -31.87 -7.90
C GLU A 75 11.49 -30.55 -8.21
N GLU A 76 12.22 -29.56 -8.72
CA GLU A 76 11.65 -28.31 -9.21
C GLU A 76 10.69 -28.56 -10.38
N ALA A 77 11.10 -29.34 -11.38
CA ALA A 77 10.27 -29.69 -12.52
C ALA A 77 9.02 -30.52 -12.12
N ARG A 78 9.14 -31.44 -11.16
CA ARG A 78 7.99 -32.19 -10.62
C ARG A 78 6.97 -31.25 -9.98
N ARG A 79 7.41 -30.25 -9.21
CA ARG A 79 6.53 -29.24 -8.60
C ARG A 79 5.83 -28.38 -9.65
N LEU A 80 6.51 -28.06 -10.75
CA LEU A 80 5.97 -27.24 -11.83
C LEU A 80 5.06 -27.99 -12.81
N SER A 81 5.15 -29.33 -12.88
CA SER A 81 4.42 -30.15 -13.87
C SER A 81 3.41 -31.12 -13.28
N ALA A 82 3.23 -31.13 -11.95
CA ALA A 82 2.49 -32.17 -11.23
C ALA A 82 2.94 -33.61 -11.63
N GLY A 83 4.22 -33.78 -11.97
CA GLY A 83 4.81 -35.07 -12.33
C GLY A 83 4.70 -35.47 -13.80
N GLN A 84 4.19 -34.62 -14.69
CA GLN A 84 4.02 -34.93 -16.12
C GLN A 84 5.17 -34.44 -17.01
N ALA A 85 6.24 -33.87 -16.42
CA ALA A 85 7.38 -33.37 -17.19
C ALA A 85 8.13 -34.49 -17.91
N ARG A 86 8.59 -34.18 -19.13
CA ARG A 86 9.56 -35.01 -19.86
C ARG A 86 10.95 -34.46 -19.64
N HIS A 87 11.91 -35.34 -19.38
CA HIS A 87 13.29 -34.95 -19.10
C HIS A 87 14.25 -35.55 -20.13
N HIS A 88 15.15 -34.72 -20.64
CA HIS A 88 16.21 -35.12 -21.54
C HIS A 88 17.55 -34.68 -20.96
N PHE A 89 18.55 -35.54 -21.11
CA PHE A 89 19.86 -35.36 -20.50
C PHE A 89 20.94 -35.50 -21.57
N LYS A 90 21.93 -34.61 -21.55
CA LYS A 90 23.11 -34.70 -22.41
C LYS A 90 24.34 -34.26 -21.63
N ALA A 91 25.29 -35.18 -21.47
CA ALA A 91 26.62 -34.84 -20.99
C ALA A 91 27.48 -34.29 -22.14
N PHE A 92 28.40 -33.37 -21.82
CA PHE A 92 29.41 -32.88 -22.75
C PHE A 92 30.72 -32.61 -21.98
N PRO A 93 31.87 -32.46 -22.66
CA PRO A 93 33.13 -32.18 -21.97
C PRO A 93 33.02 -30.93 -21.11
N GLY A 94 33.15 -31.10 -19.79
CA GLY A 94 33.08 -29.99 -18.83
C GLY A 94 31.67 -29.59 -18.37
N GLY A 95 30.64 -30.41 -18.57
CA GLY A 95 29.33 -30.14 -17.98
C GLY A 95 28.19 -31.09 -18.33
N LEU A 96 27.00 -30.77 -17.84
CA LEU A 96 25.77 -31.51 -18.07
C LEU A 96 24.63 -30.57 -18.46
N LEU A 97 23.89 -30.94 -19.50
CA LEU A 97 22.68 -30.25 -19.92
C LEU A 97 21.46 -31.11 -19.57
N LEU A 98 20.51 -30.52 -18.84
CA LEU A 98 19.19 -31.07 -18.58
C LEU A 98 18.15 -30.20 -19.27
N LEU A 99 17.26 -30.81 -20.04
CA LEU A 99 16.07 -30.18 -20.58
C LEU A 99 14.83 -30.80 -19.94
N SER A 100 13.95 -29.98 -19.38
CA SER A 100 12.64 -30.39 -18.87
C SER A 100 11.54 -29.73 -19.70
N GLN A 101 10.59 -30.52 -20.21
CA GLN A 101 9.48 -30.04 -21.05
C GLN A 101 8.14 -30.34 -20.39
N GLY A 102 7.11 -29.56 -20.73
CA GLY A 102 5.75 -29.74 -20.20
C GLY A 102 5.58 -29.17 -18.80
N LEU A 103 6.34 -28.15 -18.45
CA LEU A 103 6.22 -27.44 -17.18
C LEU A 103 5.04 -26.47 -17.22
N GLY A 104 4.39 -26.21 -16.09
CA GLY A 104 3.49 -25.08 -15.92
C GLY A 104 4.24 -23.77 -15.74
N TYR A 105 3.48 -22.67 -15.63
CA TYR A 105 4.05 -21.35 -15.37
C TYR A 105 4.86 -21.33 -14.05
N PRO A 106 6.10 -20.80 -14.03
CA PRO A 106 6.98 -20.86 -12.87
C PRO A 106 6.63 -19.82 -11.81
N TRP A 107 5.47 -19.99 -11.14
CA TRP A 107 4.98 -19.12 -10.06
C TRP A 107 6.03 -18.75 -9.00
N PRO A 108 6.88 -19.69 -8.52
CA PRO A 108 7.88 -19.35 -7.51
C PRO A 108 8.92 -18.35 -8.02
N LEU A 109 9.26 -18.35 -9.32
CA LEU A 109 10.21 -17.40 -9.89
C LEU A 109 9.55 -16.04 -10.13
N ALA A 110 8.32 -16.04 -10.65
CA ALA A 110 7.54 -14.82 -10.84
C ALA A 110 7.33 -14.06 -9.53
N GLY A 111 7.00 -14.77 -8.44
CA GLY A 111 6.80 -14.18 -7.12
C GLY A 111 8.08 -13.61 -6.49
N ARG A 112 9.26 -13.97 -7.01
CA ARG A 112 10.53 -13.35 -6.61
C ARG A 112 10.79 -12.07 -7.38
N LEU A 113 10.39 -11.98 -8.65
CA LEU A 113 10.58 -10.77 -9.46
C LEU A 113 9.54 -9.69 -9.17
N THR A 114 8.30 -10.05 -8.87
CA THR A 114 7.21 -9.10 -8.66
C THR A 114 6.12 -9.66 -7.73
N THR A 115 5.24 -8.78 -7.28
CA THR A 115 3.97 -9.20 -6.67
C THR A 115 3.05 -9.76 -7.76
N ILE A 116 2.50 -10.95 -7.50
CA ILE A 116 1.54 -11.63 -8.39
C ILE A 116 0.11 -11.24 -7.99
N PRO A 117 -0.72 -10.73 -8.92
CA PRO A 117 -2.14 -10.48 -8.66
C PRO A 117 -2.86 -11.76 -8.22
N LEU A 118 -3.70 -11.69 -7.18
CA LEU A 118 -4.46 -12.85 -6.69
C LEU A 118 -5.27 -13.58 -7.79
N PRO A 119 -5.98 -12.88 -8.72
CA PRO A 119 -6.70 -13.55 -9.80
C PRO A 119 -5.79 -14.33 -10.76
N ALA A 120 -4.50 -14.04 -10.82
CA ALA A 120 -3.57 -14.70 -11.72
C ALA A 120 -3.50 -16.22 -11.48
N TYR A 121 -3.59 -16.66 -10.22
CA TYR A 121 -3.56 -18.08 -9.87
C TYR A 121 -4.72 -18.90 -10.42
N GLN A 122 -5.79 -18.25 -10.86
CA GLN A 122 -6.99 -18.87 -11.42
C GLN A 122 -7.22 -18.53 -12.90
N ASP A 123 -6.30 -17.77 -13.51
CA ASP A 123 -6.46 -17.29 -14.88
C ASP A 123 -6.21 -18.43 -15.89
N PRO A 124 -7.16 -18.72 -16.80
CA PRO A 124 -7.01 -19.81 -17.77
C PRO A 124 -5.83 -19.66 -18.72
N PHE A 125 -5.47 -18.41 -19.09
CA PHE A 125 -4.31 -18.18 -19.96
C PHE A 125 -3.02 -18.60 -19.24
N LEU A 126 -2.80 -18.15 -18.01
CA LEU A 126 -1.59 -18.48 -17.23
C LEU A 126 -1.50 -19.98 -16.89
N LEU A 127 -2.62 -20.60 -16.52
CA LEU A 127 -2.69 -22.04 -16.24
C LEU A 127 -2.52 -22.90 -17.52
N GLY A 128 -2.89 -22.34 -18.67
CA GLY A 128 -2.73 -22.96 -19.99
C GLY A 128 -1.31 -22.90 -20.54
N LEU A 129 -0.46 -21.97 -20.06
CA LEU A 129 0.92 -21.86 -20.53
C LEU A 129 1.71 -23.14 -20.27
N ARG A 130 2.57 -23.49 -21.25
CA ARG A 130 3.49 -24.61 -21.16
C ARG A 130 4.91 -24.11 -21.34
N TYR A 131 5.78 -24.57 -20.47
CA TYR A 131 7.15 -24.12 -20.35
C TYR A 131 8.13 -25.27 -20.60
N GLU A 132 9.30 -24.87 -21.07
CA GLU A 132 10.50 -25.69 -21.15
C GLU A 132 11.57 -25.04 -20.25
N ALA A 133 12.33 -25.86 -19.54
CA ALA A 133 13.47 -25.42 -18.76
C ALA A 133 14.74 -26.11 -19.24
N ALA A 134 15.72 -25.31 -19.66
CA ALA A 134 17.07 -25.80 -19.98
C ALA A 134 18.01 -25.43 -18.83
N HIS A 135 18.72 -26.42 -18.29
CA HIS A 135 19.68 -26.27 -17.20
C HIS A 135 21.05 -26.73 -17.65
N LEU A 136 22.00 -25.81 -17.66
CA LEU A 136 23.40 -26.07 -17.91
C LEU A 136 24.14 -26.13 -16.57
N LEU A 137 24.74 -27.28 -16.25
CA LEU A 137 25.50 -27.53 -15.03
C LEU A 137 26.99 -27.57 -15.38
N LEU A 138 27.75 -26.63 -14.84
CA LEU A 138 29.17 -26.43 -15.13
C LEU A 138 29.98 -26.65 -13.83
N PRO A 139 30.69 -27.77 -13.69
CA PRO A 139 31.55 -28.02 -12.53
C PRO A 139 32.73 -27.05 -12.51
N GLY A 140 32.88 -26.33 -11.41
CA GLY A 140 34.06 -25.56 -11.07
C GLY A 140 34.92 -26.28 -10.02
N PRO A 141 36.02 -25.64 -9.55
CA PRO A 141 36.96 -26.27 -8.63
C PRO A 141 36.38 -26.62 -7.25
N LYS A 142 35.41 -25.84 -6.76
CA LYS A 142 34.81 -26.00 -5.42
C LYS A 142 33.27 -26.01 -5.42
N SER A 143 32.66 -25.67 -6.54
CA SER A 143 31.23 -25.46 -6.66
C SER A 143 30.76 -25.83 -8.05
N LEU A 144 29.47 -26.11 -8.18
CA LEU A 144 28.79 -26.29 -9.45
C LEU A 144 28.06 -24.99 -9.80
N LEU A 145 28.33 -24.44 -10.98
CA LEU A 145 27.55 -23.33 -11.53
C LEU A 145 26.37 -23.90 -12.31
N SER A 146 25.16 -23.46 -11.98
CA SER A 146 23.95 -23.78 -12.73
C SER A 146 23.46 -22.56 -13.47
N VAL A 147 23.23 -22.69 -14.76
CA VAL A 147 22.59 -21.69 -15.60
C VAL A 147 21.29 -22.28 -16.13
N SER A 148 20.17 -21.76 -15.67
CA SER A 148 18.83 -22.20 -16.04
C SER A 148 18.12 -21.14 -16.88
N ALA A 149 17.41 -21.57 -17.91
CA ALA A 149 16.48 -20.74 -18.67
C ALA A 149 15.11 -21.43 -18.72
N TYR A 150 14.07 -20.75 -18.27
CA TYR A 150 12.67 -21.18 -18.37
C TYR A 150 12.00 -20.29 -19.39
N LEU A 151 11.49 -20.89 -20.46
CA LEU A 151 10.87 -20.19 -21.57
C LEU A 151 9.54 -20.88 -21.92
N PRO A 152 8.53 -20.13 -22.40
CA PRO A 152 7.35 -20.74 -22.99
C PRO A 152 7.76 -21.69 -24.12
N ALA A 153 7.07 -22.83 -24.24
CA ALA A 153 7.31 -23.79 -25.32
C ALA A 153 7.07 -23.14 -26.70
N ASP A 154 6.08 -22.24 -26.77
CA ASP A 154 5.74 -21.44 -27.95
C ASP A 154 6.58 -20.15 -28.09
N ALA A 155 7.62 -19.96 -27.28
CA ALA A 155 8.41 -18.73 -27.30
C ALA A 155 9.01 -18.48 -28.70
N PRO A 156 8.84 -17.26 -29.25
CA PRO A 156 9.35 -16.93 -30.58
C PRO A 156 10.88 -16.98 -30.61
N ALA A 157 11.44 -17.21 -31.80
CA ALA A 157 12.90 -17.30 -31.97
C ALA A 157 13.63 -16.06 -31.45
N GLN A 158 13.03 -14.87 -31.58
CA GLN A 158 13.59 -13.63 -31.06
C GLN A 158 13.71 -13.65 -29.52
N ALA A 159 12.65 -14.01 -28.79
CA ALA A 159 12.68 -14.10 -27.33
C ALA A 159 13.74 -15.12 -26.85
N ARG A 160 13.88 -16.25 -27.54
CA ARG A 160 14.93 -17.24 -27.27
C ARG A 160 16.34 -16.68 -27.49
N ARG A 161 16.55 -15.88 -28.55
CA ARG A 161 17.84 -15.20 -28.81
C ARG A 161 18.14 -14.14 -27.76
N GLU A 162 17.15 -13.35 -27.37
CA GLU A 162 17.30 -12.32 -26.33
C GLU A 162 17.67 -12.96 -24.98
N ALA A 163 16.93 -13.98 -24.56
CA ALA A 163 17.24 -14.76 -23.36
C ALA A 163 18.68 -15.31 -23.36
N LEU A 164 19.12 -15.87 -24.49
CA LEU A 164 20.48 -16.37 -24.64
C LEU A 164 21.52 -15.24 -24.64
N ALA A 165 21.21 -14.07 -25.22
CA ALA A 165 22.09 -12.91 -25.20
C ALA A 165 22.32 -12.39 -23.77
N VAL A 166 21.29 -12.38 -22.93
CA VAL A 166 21.42 -12.05 -21.51
C VAL A 166 22.38 -13.02 -20.82
N LEU A 167 22.17 -14.33 -20.99
CA LEU A 167 23.05 -15.34 -20.38
C LEU A 167 24.50 -15.23 -20.85
N ARG A 168 24.72 -14.93 -22.14
CA ARG A 168 26.07 -14.72 -22.71
C ARG A 168 26.73 -13.43 -22.22
N SER A 169 25.96 -12.44 -21.81
CA SER A 169 26.48 -11.18 -21.27
C SER A 169 26.92 -11.27 -19.81
N LEU A 170 26.59 -12.38 -19.11
CA LEU A 170 26.96 -12.57 -17.72
C LEU A 170 28.48 -12.68 -17.58
N GLU A 171 29.03 -11.84 -16.71
CA GLU A 171 30.45 -11.80 -16.38
C GLU A 171 30.63 -11.80 -14.87
N PHE A 172 31.60 -12.57 -14.36
CA PHE A 172 32.02 -12.45 -12.96
C PHE A 172 33.09 -11.39 -12.84
N LEU A 173 32.87 -10.41 -11.96
CA LEU A 173 33.81 -9.31 -11.77
C LEU A 173 35.12 -9.80 -11.17
N PRO A 174 36.28 -9.24 -11.54
CA PRO A 174 37.55 -9.54 -10.89
C PRO A 174 37.54 -9.07 -9.42
N PRO A 175 38.37 -9.66 -8.52
CA PRO A 175 38.37 -9.32 -7.09
C PRO A 175 38.50 -7.82 -6.79
N GLY A 176 39.30 -7.08 -7.55
CA GLY A 176 39.50 -5.63 -7.35
C GLY A 176 38.31 -4.75 -7.76
N ALA A 177 37.33 -5.29 -8.48
CA ALA A 177 36.09 -4.60 -8.84
C ALA A 177 34.92 -4.96 -7.90
N ARG A 178 35.16 -5.84 -6.92
CA ARG A 178 34.17 -6.26 -5.92
C ARG A 178 34.34 -5.42 -4.67
N VAL A 179 33.23 -5.15 -4.00
CA VAL A 179 33.20 -4.40 -2.74
C VAL A 179 32.61 -5.27 -1.65
N ALA A 180 33.34 -5.40 -0.55
CA ALA A 180 32.89 -6.14 0.62
C ALA A 180 31.65 -5.46 1.24
N TYR A 181 30.74 -6.25 1.78
CA TYR A 181 29.52 -5.76 2.43
C TYR A 181 29.15 -6.63 3.63
N GLY A 182 28.44 -6.04 4.58
CA GLY A 182 27.79 -6.74 5.68
C GLY A 182 26.28 -6.83 5.44
N VAL A 183 25.61 -7.81 6.05
CA VAL A 183 24.15 -7.87 6.03
C VAL A 183 23.61 -7.24 7.31
N GLN A 184 22.77 -6.21 7.18
CA GLN A 184 22.07 -5.59 8.30
C GLN A 184 20.59 -5.98 8.26
N ALA A 185 20.06 -6.44 9.39
CA ALA A 185 18.65 -6.77 9.54
C ALA A 185 17.84 -5.54 9.97
N VAL A 186 16.65 -5.37 9.39
CA VAL A 186 15.64 -4.42 9.85
C VAL A 186 14.62 -5.17 10.67
N ARG A 187 14.50 -4.84 11.96
CA ARG A 187 13.56 -5.49 12.87
C ARG A 187 12.18 -4.87 12.77
N ASP A 188 11.15 -5.70 12.79
CA ASP A 188 9.77 -5.30 13.03
C ASP A 188 9.49 -5.37 14.54
N PRO A 189 9.35 -4.23 15.25
CA PRO A 189 9.09 -4.23 16.68
C PRO A 189 7.68 -4.72 17.03
N VAL A 190 6.72 -4.63 16.11
CA VAL A 190 5.32 -5.04 16.35
C VAL A 190 5.16 -6.55 16.16
N LEU A 191 5.81 -7.12 15.15
CA LEU A 191 5.80 -8.58 14.92
C LEU A 191 6.91 -9.32 15.67
N GLY A 192 7.86 -8.61 16.28
CA GLY A 192 8.94 -9.20 17.09
C GLY A 192 10.01 -9.93 16.28
N MET A 193 10.09 -9.76 14.96
CA MET A 193 10.94 -10.53 14.04
C MET A 193 11.86 -9.64 13.19
N GLU A 194 12.84 -10.25 12.53
CA GLU A 194 13.57 -9.59 11.45
C GLU A 194 12.72 -9.59 10.18
N ALA A 195 12.47 -8.41 9.63
CA ALA A 195 11.57 -8.22 8.50
C ALA A 195 12.31 -8.13 7.17
N PHE A 196 13.50 -7.51 7.16
CA PHE A 196 14.28 -7.28 5.95
C PHE A 196 15.77 -7.45 6.20
N TYR A 197 16.51 -7.81 5.16
CA TYR A 197 17.96 -8.00 5.14
C TYR A 197 18.57 -7.12 4.04
N ALA A 198 19.41 -6.17 4.43
CA ALA A 198 20.04 -5.20 3.53
C ALA A 198 21.54 -5.49 3.40
N PRO A 199 22.09 -5.65 2.17
CA PRO A 199 23.52 -5.82 1.95
C PRO A 199 24.20 -4.44 1.93
N VAL A 200 24.77 -4.03 3.06
CA VAL A 200 25.36 -2.71 3.26
C VAL A 200 26.84 -2.72 2.89
N PRO A 201 27.26 -1.97 1.84
CA PRO A 201 28.67 -1.90 1.46
C PRO A 201 29.56 -1.39 2.59
N GLN A 202 30.82 -1.85 2.64
CA GLN A 202 31.79 -1.34 3.60
C GLN A 202 31.99 0.18 3.42
N GLY A 203 32.01 0.93 4.52
CA GLY A 203 32.12 2.39 4.51
C GLY A 203 30.80 3.14 4.30
N TRP A 204 29.69 2.44 4.07
CA TRP A 204 28.37 3.06 3.92
C TRP A 204 27.57 2.99 5.22
N ARG A 205 26.66 3.96 5.40
CA ARG A 205 25.73 4.02 6.54
C ARG A 205 24.32 3.67 6.08
N PHE A 206 23.70 2.72 6.76
CA PHE A 206 22.33 2.28 6.49
C PHE A 206 21.43 2.63 7.68
N GLN A 207 20.24 3.15 7.38
CA GLN A 207 19.17 3.39 8.32
C GLN A 207 17.88 2.91 7.67
N GLY A 208 17.15 2.01 8.33
CA GLY A 208 15.91 1.46 7.78
C GLY A 208 14.91 1.14 8.90
N GLY A 209 13.63 1.26 8.58
CA GLY A 209 12.55 1.00 9.52
C GLY A 209 11.21 0.78 8.82
N LEU A 210 10.28 0.15 9.53
CA LEU A 210 8.92 -0.01 9.06
C LEU A 210 8.09 1.20 9.48
N VAL A 211 7.57 1.91 8.49
CA VAL A 211 6.76 3.11 8.70
C VAL A 211 5.36 2.88 8.14
N PRO A 212 4.31 3.51 8.71
CA PRO A 212 2.96 3.43 8.17
C PRO A 212 2.93 3.95 6.73
N ALA A 213 2.42 3.14 5.80
CA ALA A 213 2.10 3.55 4.44
C ALA A 213 0.59 3.76 4.24
N SER A 214 -0.22 3.21 5.15
CA SER A 214 -1.66 3.45 5.26
C SER A 214 -2.09 3.26 6.73
N ALA A 215 -3.38 3.43 7.01
CA ALA A 215 -3.94 3.16 8.34
C ALA A 215 -3.70 1.73 8.83
N HIS A 216 -3.45 0.77 7.92
CA HIS A 216 -3.40 -0.65 8.26
C HIS A 216 -2.17 -1.39 7.75
N LEU A 217 -1.28 -0.75 6.98
CA LEU A 217 -0.08 -1.38 6.44
C LEU A 217 1.16 -0.56 6.72
N ARG A 218 2.25 -1.25 7.05
CA ARG A 218 3.58 -0.69 7.21
C ARG A 218 4.50 -1.22 6.12
N HIS A 219 5.38 -0.35 5.63
CA HIS A 219 6.34 -0.68 4.60
C HIS A 219 7.73 -0.22 5.01
N LEU A 220 8.74 -0.82 4.39
CA LEU A 220 10.13 -0.45 4.61
C LEU A 220 10.41 0.93 4.00
N ALA A 221 10.76 1.90 4.83
CA ALA A 221 11.48 3.09 4.42
C ALA A 221 12.95 2.94 4.81
N PHE A 222 13.86 3.44 3.98
CA PHE A 222 15.29 3.36 4.28
C PHE A 222 16.08 4.49 3.66
N ARG A 223 17.29 4.69 4.19
CA ARG A 223 18.34 5.56 3.65
C ARG A 223 19.68 4.86 3.75
N LEU A 224 20.38 4.81 2.63
CA LEU A 224 21.74 4.32 2.47
C LEU A 224 22.61 5.52 2.05
N GLN A 225 23.65 5.82 2.82
CA GLN A 225 24.53 6.97 2.60
C GLN A 225 25.96 6.53 2.36
N GLY A 226 26.56 7.02 1.28
CA GLY A 226 27.98 6.89 0.95
C GLY A 226 28.61 8.27 0.81
N GLU A 227 29.83 8.31 0.27
CA GLU A 227 30.55 9.56 0.05
C GLU A 227 29.89 10.39 -1.07
N GLY A 228 29.23 11.50 -0.70
CA GLY A 228 28.58 12.41 -1.65
C GLY A 228 27.38 11.82 -2.40
N VAL A 229 26.91 10.63 -2.00
CA VAL A 229 25.80 9.90 -2.63
C VAL A 229 24.86 9.34 -1.57
N SER A 230 23.56 9.35 -1.85
CA SER A 230 22.59 8.60 -1.07
C SER A 230 21.56 7.88 -1.94
N LEU A 231 21.07 6.76 -1.45
CA LEU A 231 19.93 6.02 -1.97
C LEU A 231 18.90 5.92 -0.85
N ARG A 232 17.64 6.27 -1.12
CA ARG A 232 16.56 6.15 -0.15
C ARG A 232 15.28 5.60 -0.77
N ARG A 233 14.44 5.03 0.08
CA ARG A 233 13.06 4.67 -0.24
C ARG A 233 12.15 5.48 0.67
N ASP A 234 11.40 6.39 0.08
CA ASP A 234 10.39 7.18 0.75
C ASP A 234 9.00 6.62 0.50
N LEU A 235 8.13 6.77 1.50
CA LEU A 235 6.73 6.45 1.45
C LEU A 235 5.95 7.73 1.73
N LEU A 236 5.21 8.18 0.73
CA LEU A 236 4.39 9.38 0.77
C LEU A 236 2.93 8.97 0.71
N TYR A 237 2.13 9.46 1.63
CA TYR A 237 0.69 9.28 1.62
C TYR A 237 0.02 10.63 1.84
N THR A 238 -0.86 11.03 0.93
CA THR A 238 -1.71 12.20 1.13
C THR A 238 -3.17 11.78 1.22
N GLN A 239 -3.93 12.49 2.04
CA GLN A 239 -5.37 12.39 2.10
C GLN A 239 -5.94 13.79 2.17
N ALA A 240 -6.51 14.24 1.06
CA ALA A 240 -7.20 15.51 0.92
C ALA A 240 -8.71 15.31 1.02
N GLN A 241 -9.36 16.15 1.81
CA GLN A 241 -10.81 16.18 1.97
C GLN A 241 -11.28 17.62 1.84
N GLY A 242 -12.31 17.82 1.04
CA GLY A 242 -12.95 19.12 0.85
C GLY A 242 -14.45 19.00 0.97
N VAL A 243 -15.08 20.01 1.57
CA VAL A 243 -16.54 20.16 1.60
C VAL A 243 -16.87 21.56 1.14
N GLN A 244 -17.76 21.67 0.17
CA GLN A 244 -18.25 22.95 -0.35
C GLN A 244 -19.77 23.02 -0.22
N GLY A 245 -20.26 23.99 0.56
CA GLY A 245 -21.69 24.26 0.74
C GLY A 245 -22.06 25.70 0.34
N PRO A 246 -23.35 26.06 0.44
CA PRO A 246 -23.85 27.38 0.05
C PRO A 246 -23.33 28.54 0.92
N PHE A 247 -22.76 28.26 2.09
CA PHE A 247 -22.22 29.25 3.03
C PHE A 247 -20.68 29.30 3.06
N GLY A 248 -20.02 28.66 2.09
CA GLY A 248 -18.57 28.53 2.02
C GLY A 248 -18.10 27.07 2.03
N GLY A 249 -16.79 26.89 1.88
CA GLY A 249 -16.17 25.58 1.85
C GLY A 249 -14.81 25.57 2.52
N GLY A 250 -14.44 24.41 3.02
CA GLY A 250 -13.13 24.15 3.64
C GLY A 250 -12.48 22.96 2.96
N SER A 251 -11.15 23.00 2.86
CA SER A 251 -10.38 21.83 2.46
C SER A 251 -9.11 21.71 3.27
N GLN A 252 -8.75 20.47 3.58
CA GLN A 252 -7.57 20.11 4.32
C GLN A 252 -6.91 18.91 3.66
N THR A 253 -5.58 18.89 3.71
CA THR A 253 -4.79 17.75 3.27
C THR A 253 -3.91 17.29 4.42
N SER A 254 -4.01 16.02 4.78
CA SER A 254 -2.99 15.37 5.60
C SER A 254 -1.91 14.77 4.69
N LEU A 255 -0.65 15.01 5.03
CA LEU A 255 0.51 14.42 4.38
C LEU A 255 1.26 13.57 5.42
N LEU A 256 1.50 12.31 5.07
CA LEU A 256 2.39 11.41 5.78
C LEU A 256 3.62 11.17 4.91
N TRP A 257 4.80 11.54 5.40
CA TRP A 257 6.08 11.25 4.75
C TRP A 257 6.94 10.41 5.69
N ASN A 258 7.20 9.16 5.30
CA ASN A 258 7.97 8.20 6.10
C ASN A 258 7.42 8.05 7.54
N GLY A 259 6.09 8.09 7.69
CA GLY A 259 5.40 8.04 8.98
C GLY A 259 5.31 9.37 9.74
N GLN A 260 5.92 10.45 9.25
CA GLN A 260 5.80 11.79 9.83
C GLN A 260 4.62 12.52 9.23
N GLY A 261 3.67 12.93 10.07
CA GLY A 261 2.42 13.57 9.66
C GLY A 261 2.47 15.09 9.72
N SER A 262 1.93 15.74 8.69
CA SER A 262 1.71 17.19 8.60
C SER A 262 0.31 17.48 8.08
N GLN A 263 -0.28 18.59 8.50
CA GLN A 263 -1.53 19.11 7.96
C GLN A 263 -1.22 20.31 7.06
N LEU A 264 -1.78 20.30 5.86
CA LEU A 264 -1.66 21.36 4.87
C LEU A 264 -3.05 21.97 4.63
N SER A 265 -3.11 23.30 4.55
CA SER A 265 -4.31 24.00 4.13
C SER A 265 -4.56 23.77 2.64
N GLY A 266 -5.82 23.52 2.26
CA GLY A 266 -6.20 23.33 0.87
C GLY A 266 -6.36 21.86 0.45
N PHE A 267 -6.84 21.69 -0.78
CA PHE A 267 -7.06 20.38 -1.40
C PHE A 267 -5.91 20.04 -2.35
N LEU A 268 -5.02 19.13 -1.93
CA LEU A 268 -3.89 18.68 -2.74
C LEU A 268 -4.15 17.27 -3.28
N CYS A 269 -4.42 17.18 -4.58
CA CYS A 269 -4.70 15.92 -5.26
C CYS A 269 -3.96 15.89 -6.61
N PRO A 270 -2.67 15.49 -6.63
CA PRO A 270 -1.92 15.40 -7.88
C PRO A 270 -2.42 14.20 -8.69
N ALA A 271 -3.30 14.48 -9.65
CA ALA A 271 -4.01 13.50 -10.45
C ALA A 271 -3.21 13.06 -11.67
N THR A 272 -2.34 13.92 -12.19
CA THR A 272 -1.53 13.62 -13.37
C THR A 272 -0.07 13.34 -13.03
N GLY A 273 0.64 12.62 -13.91
CA GLY A 273 2.08 12.41 -13.74
C GLY A 273 2.87 13.71 -13.64
N LYS A 274 2.42 14.78 -14.31
CA LYS A 274 3.00 16.12 -14.21
C LYS A 274 2.79 16.72 -12.81
N GLU A 275 1.57 16.67 -12.29
CA GLU A 275 1.26 17.16 -10.94
C GLU A 275 2.01 16.37 -9.86
N VAL A 276 2.20 15.06 -10.05
CA VAL A 276 3.03 14.24 -9.14
C VAL A 276 4.47 14.72 -9.17
N VAL A 277 5.04 15.03 -10.34
CA VAL A 277 6.39 15.59 -10.44
C VAL A 277 6.47 16.94 -9.72
N GLU A 278 5.55 17.86 -9.97
CA GLU A 278 5.51 19.17 -9.30
C GLU A 278 5.40 19.04 -7.78
N PHE A 279 4.54 18.13 -7.30
CA PHE A 279 4.41 17.79 -5.89
C PHE A 279 5.74 17.29 -5.29
N LEU A 280 6.43 16.36 -5.95
CA LEU A 280 7.71 15.83 -5.48
C LEU A 280 8.81 16.91 -5.47
N LEU A 281 8.89 17.74 -6.50
CA LEU A 281 9.85 18.85 -6.55
C LEU A 281 9.60 19.86 -5.42
N GLY A 282 8.33 20.15 -5.11
CA GLY A 282 7.93 21.00 -3.99
C GLY A 282 8.36 20.42 -2.64
N LEU A 283 8.11 19.12 -2.41
CA LEU A 283 8.56 18.42 -1.19
C LEU A 283 10.08 18.43 -1.07
N TRP A 284 10.80 18.14 -2.15
CA TRP A 284 12.26 18.16 -2.19
C TRP A 284 12.81 19.55 -1.93
N GLY A 285 12.12 20.59 -2.40
CA GLY A 285 12.51 21.97 -2.12
C GLY A 285 12.34 22.34 -0.65
N GLN A 286 11.25 21.92 -0.01
CA GLN A 286 11.06 22.11 1.44
C GLN A 286 12.09 21.32 2.26
N GLU A 287 12.41 20.09 1.84
CA GLU A 287 13.38 19.22 2.51
C GLU A 287 14.80 19.78 2.46
N THR A 288 15.21 20.32 1.32
CA THR A 288 16.61 20.72 1.06
C THR A 288 16.84 22.22 1.17
N GLY A 289 15.78 23.03 1.22
CA GLY A 289 15.86 24.48 1.10
C GLY A 289 16.30 24.97 -0.30
N ARG A 290 16.21 24.12 -1.32
CA ARG A 290 16.69 24.42 -2.69
C ARG A 290 15.59 24.29 -3.72
N VAL A 291 15.65 25.07 -4.80
CA VAL A 291 14.74 24.89 -5.93
C VAL A 291 15.22 23.74 -6.80
N TRP A 292 14.36 22.75 -7.03
CA TRP A 292 14.62 21.61 -7.91
C TRP A 292 13.93 21.80 -9.26
N GLN A 293 14.64 21.52 -10.35
CA GLN A 293 14.10 21.58 -11.70
C GLN A 293 14.05 20.18 -12.30
N ALA A 294 12.90 19.78 -12.83
CA ALA A 294 12.78 18.54 -13.59
C ALA A 294 13.61 18.63 -14.88
N GLY A 295 14.44 17.61 -15.11
CA GLY A 295 15.17 17.41 -16.36
C GLY A 295 14.46 16.39 -17.23
N ARG A 296 14.58 15.10 -16.88
CA ARG A 296 13.97 13.99 -17.64
C ARG A 296 12.79 13.42 -16.88
N VAL A 297 11.63 13.36 -17.52
CA VAL A 297 10.42 12.70 -16.99
C VAL A 297 9.96 11.69 -18.03
N GLY A 298 9.65 10.47 -17.60
CA GLY A 298 9.12 9.44 -18.49
C GLY A 298 8.32 8.39 -17.75
N PRO A 299 7.52 7.58 -18.47
CA PRO A 299 6.87 6.43 -17.86
C PRO A 299 7.93 5.48 -17.30
N ALA A 300 7.68 4.97 -16.11
CA ALA A 300 8.56 3.97 -15.51
C ALA A 300 8.54 2.71 -16.36
N ARG A 301 9.71 2.06 -16.47
CA ARG A 301 9.82 0.87 -17.29
C ARG A 301 9.22 -0.32 -16.60
N THR A 302 8.33 -0.99 -17.32
CA THR A 302 7.65 -2.18 -16.87
C THR A 302 7.90 -3.31 -17.85
N PRO A 303 7.88 -4.57 -17.39
CA PRO A 303 7.88 -5.71 -18.29
C PRO A 303 6.69 -5.62 -19.26
N GLN A 304 6.95 -5.88 -20.55
CA GLN A 304 5.96 -5.78 -21.64
C GLN A 304 5.54 -7.14 -22.23
N SER A 305 6.03 -8.23 -21.63
CA SER A 305 5.71 -9.60 -22.01
C SER A 305 4.19 -9.87 -22.01
N ARG A 306 3.76 -10.95 -22.67
CA ARG A 306 2.33 -11.31 -22.72
C ARG A 306 1.79 -11.53 -21.31
N VAL A 307 2.59 -12.19 -20.47
CA VAL A 307 2.28 -12.45 -19.06
C VAL A 307 2.21 -11.16 -18.25
N ALA A 308 3.17 -10.24 -18.43
CA ALA A 308 3.18 -8.99 -17.70
C ALA A 308 1.96 -8.11 -18.02
N ARG A 309 1.56 -8.04 -19.30
CA ARG A 309 0.33 -7.37 -19.71
C ARG A 309 -0.89 -8.04 -19.10
N ARG A 310 -0.96 -9.37 -19.11
CA ARG A 310 -2.06 -10.12 -18.48
C ARG A 310 -2.15 -9.85 -16.97
N PHE A 311 -1.03 -9.77 -16.27
CA PHE A 311 -1.02 -9.40 -14.85
C PHE A 311 -1.60 -8.01 -14.62
N GLN A 312 -1.28 -7.04 -15.48
CA GLN A 312 -1.82 -5.68 -15.38
C GLN A 312 -3.34 -5.67 -15.58
N GLU A 313 -3.83 -6.33 -16.63
CA GLU A 313 -5.26 -6.48 -16.92
C GLU A 313 -6.02 -7.13 -15.77
N LEU A 314 -5.50 -8.25 -15.23
CA LEU A 314 -6.14 -8.97 -14.13
C LEU A 314 -6.21 -8.14 -12.86
N GLN A 315 -5.15 -7.39 -12.57
CA GLN A 315 -5.13 -6.50 -11.41
C GLN A 315 -6.15 -5.36 -11.59
N GLU A 316 -6.22 -4.75 -12.78
CA GLU A 316 -7.19 -3.69 -13.09
C GLU A 316 -8.64 -4.18 -13.03
N ALA A 317 -8.93 -5.35 -13.61
CA ALA A 317 -10.25 -5.95 -13.55
C ALA A 317 -10.64 -6.31 -12.10
N TYR A 318 -9.69 -6.81 -11.31
CA TYR A 318 -9.91 -7.10 -9.91
C TYR A 318 -10.21 -5.84 -9.11
N GLU A 319 -9.41 -4.80 -9.26
CA GLU A 319 -9.65 -3.50 -8.63
C GLU A 319 -11.03 -2.94 -9.02
N ALA A 320 -11.38 -2.92 -10.31
CA ALA A 320 -12.70 -2.49 -10.78
C ALA A 320 -13.85 -3.32 -10.17
N SER A 321 -13.67 -4.65 -10.04
CA SER A 321 -14.66 -5.53 -9.41
C SER A 321 -14.85 -5.23 -7.92
N THR A 322 -13.79 -4.85 -7.20
CA THR A 322 -13.89 -4.48 -5.78
C THR A 322 -14.61 -3.16 -5.54
N LEU A 323 -14.69 -2.31 -6.56
CA LEU A 323 -15.41 -1.04 -6.51
C LEU A 323 -16.87 -1.17 -6.97
N THR A 324 -17.23 -2.31 -7.57
CA THR A 324 -18.58 -2.54 -8.11
C THR A 324 -19.59 -2.66 -6.96
N GLY A 325 -20.66 -1.88 -7.01
CA GLY A 325 -21.73 -1.88 -6.00
C GLY A 325 -21.51 -0.92 -4.83
N LEU A 326 -20.42 -0.15 -4.82
CA LEU A 326 -20.29 0.99 -3.92
C LEU A 326 -21.27 2.10 -4.35
N PRO A 327 -21.85 2.85 -3.39
CA PRO A 327 -22.76 3.96 -3.69
C PRO A 327 -22.08 5.09 -4.50
N PHE A 328 -20.74 5.12 -4.49
CA PHE A 328 -19.90 5.98 -5.30
C PHE A 328 -18.77 5.13 -5.88
N THR A 329 -18.53 5.22 -7.19
CA THR A 329 -17.41 4.53 -7.84
C THR A 329 -16.17 5.41 -7.78
N PRO A 330 -15.17 5.09 -6.95
CA PRO A 330 -13.95 5.87 -6.94
C PRO A 330 -13.17 5.67 -8.23
N GLN A 331 -12.57 6.74 -8.71
CA GLN A 331 -11.59 6.69 -9.79
C GLN A 331 -10.25 6.30 -9.18
N VAL A 332 -9.69 5.20 -9.67
CA VAL A 332 -8.36 4.73 -9.27
C VAL A 332 -7.41 4.92 -10.44
N GLN A 333 -6.32 5.64 -10.21
CA GLN A 333 -5.29 5.88 -11.21
C GLN A 333 -3.93 5.42 -10.68
N ARG A 334 -3.22 4.62 -11.48
CA ARG A 334 -1.86 4.21 -11.14
C ARG A 334 -0.85 5.24 -11.59
N VAL A 335 0.11 5.51 -10.73
CA VAL A 335 1.25 6.39 -11.01
C VAL A 335 2.49 5.53 -11.12
N ARG A 336 3.19 5.61 -12.25
CA ARG A 336 4.47 4.93 -12.49
C ARG A 336 5.35 5.79 -13.39
N LEU A 337 6.37 6.44 -12.82
CA LEU A 337 7.25 7.34 -13.57
C LEU A 337 8.70 7.30 -13.09
N GLU A 338 9.60 7.68 -13.98
CA GLU A 338 11.01 7.98 -13.71
C GLU A 338 11.21 9.50 -13.83
N LEU A 339 11.92 10.10 -12.86
CA LEU A 339 12.13 11.56 -12.74
C LEU A 339 13.57 11.89 -12.40
N GLU A 340 14.31 12.51 -13.34
CA GLU A 340 15.60 13.14 -13.07
C GLU A 340 15.37 14.62 -12.80
N ALA A 341 15.84 15.11 -11.66
CA ALA A 341 15.81 16.53 -11.31
C ALA A 341 17.20 17.01 -10.91
N ALA A 342 17.46 18.31 -11.06
CA ALA A 342 18.74 18.91 -10.71
C ALA A 342 18.57 20.16 -9.84
N SER A 343 19.55 20.39 -8.97
CA SER A 343 19.65 21.61 -8.16
C SER A 343 21.10 21.84 -7.71
N GLY A 344 21.70 22.98 -8.09
CA GLY A 344 23.02 23.41 -7.59
C GLY A 344 24.12 22.36 -7.74
N GLY A 345 24.21 21.70 -8.91
CA GLY A 345 25.20 20.64 -9.18
C GLY A 345 24.86 19.24 -8.67
N LEU A 346 23.80 19.11 -7.86
CA LEU A 346 23.24 17.83 -7.45
C LEU A 346 22.19 17.35 -8.47
N VAL A 347 22.10 16.03 -8.58
CA VAL A 347 21.09 15.32 -9.38
C VAL A 347 20.35 14.37 -8.47
N ARG A 348 19.03 14.34 -8.62
CA ARG A 348 18.09 13.40 -8.02
C ARG A 348 17.53 12.51 -9.13
N LYS A 349 17.68 11.20 -9.01
CA LYS A 349 17.06 10.20 -9.89
C LYS A 349 16.01 9.44 -9.08
N ALA A 350 14.75 9.64 -9.40
CA ALA A 350 13.63 8.99 -8.71
C ALA A 350 12.91 7.99 -9.59
N TYR A 351 12.63 6.81 -9.03
CA TYR A 351 11.59 5.92 -9.51
C TYR A 351 10.37 6.08 -8.59
N VAL A 352 9.21 6.36 -9.16
CA VAL A 352 7.98 6.65 -8.43
C VAL A 352 6.92 5.63 -8.85
N ALA A 353 6.33 4.94 -7.89
CA ALA A 353 5.19 4.07 -8.11
C ALA A 353 4.12 4.25 -7.04
N GLY A 354 2.85 4.23 -7.41
CA GLY A 354 1.79 4.47 -6.46
C GLY A 354 0.39 4.42 -7.08
N ASN A 355 -0.59 4.73 -6.24
CA ASN A 355 -2.00 4.76 -6.63
C ASN A 355 -2.64 6.04 -6.09
N LEU A 356 -3.47 6.64 -6.93
CA LEU A 356 -4.39 7.71 -6.60
C LEU A 356 -5.79 7.11 -6.53
N VAL A 357 -6.54 7.48 -5.50
CA VAL A 357 -7.97 7.18 -5.38
C VAL A 357 -8.68 8.50 -5.18
N PHE A 358 -9.65 8.80 -6.04
CA PHE A 358 -10.42 10.03 -6.00
C PHE A 358 -11.90 9.73 -6.15
N PHE A 359 -12.74 10.41 -5.38
CA PHE A 359 -14.18 10.40 -5.60
C PHE A 359 -14.83 11.71 -5.14
N ASN A 360 -15.93 12.05 -5.80
CA ASN A 360 -16.77 13.18 -5.45
C ASN A 360 -18.12 12.66 -4.96
N GLN A 361 -18.64 13.32 -3.93
CA GLN A 361 -19.98 13.10 -3.38
C GLN A 361 -20.79 14.38 -3.59
N PRO A 362 -21.37 14.57 -4.78
CA PRO A 362 -22.28 15.68 -4.99
C PRO A 362 -23.52 15.49 -4.11
N SER A 363 -23.92 16.53 -3.38
CA SER A 363 -25.22 16.57 -2.71
C SER A 363 -25.86 17.93 -2.90
N THR A 364 -27.19 18.00 -2.73
CA THR A 364 -27.96 19.24 -2.85
C THR A 364 -27.62 20.28 -1.78
N PHE A 365 -26.99 19.88 -0.67
CA PHE A 365 -26.67 20.76 0.45
C PHE A 365 -25.18 21.03 0.60
N ALA A 366 -24.33 20.05 0.27
CA ALA A 366 -22.87 20.18 0.30
C ALA A 366 -22.20 19.14 -0.61
N SER A 367 -21.31 19.58 -1.49
CA SER A 367 -20.50 18.67 -2.31
C SER A 367 -19.22 18.32 -1.57
N GLY A 368 -18.98 17.02 -1.38
CA GLY A 368 -17.74 16.50 -0.81
C GLY A 368 -16.77 16.06 -1.90
N ALA A 369 -15.49 16.30 -1.71
CA ALA A 369 -14.42 15.74 -2.52
C ALA A 369 -13.42 15.01 -1.63
N TYR A 370 -13.01 13.83 -2.07
CA TYR A 370 -12.02 13.01 -1.39
C TYR A 370 -10.93 12.61 -2.37
N CYS A 371 -9.69 12.75 -1.95
CA CYS A 371 -8.54 12.26 -2.68
C CYS A 371 -7.53 11.62 -1.74
N SER A 372 -7.06 10.43 -2.07
CA SER A 372 -5.92 9.82 -1.41
C SER A 372 -4.88 9.39 -2.42
N LEU A 373 -3.63 9.77 -2.19
CA LEU A 373 -2.49 9.37 -3.00
C LEU A 373 -1.52 8.60 -2.13
N GLY A 374 -1.15 7.40 -2.52
CA GLY A 374 -0.01 6.67 -1.94
C GLY A 374 1.10 6.54 -2.98
N LEU A 375 2.28 7.08 -2.70
CA LEU A 375 3.48 6.95 -3.53
C LEU A 375 4.61 6.27 -2.76
N GLU A 376 5.30 5.39 -3.45
CA GLU A 376 6.63 4.92 -3.10
C GLU A 376 7.64 5.58 -4.03
N VAL A 377 8.68 6.19 -3.45
CA VAL A 377 9.72 6.91 -4.19
C VAL A 377 11.07 6.32 -3.83
N VAL A 378 11.73 5.67 -4.78
CA VAL A 378 13.14 5.28 -4.65
C VAL A 378 13.99 6.35 -5.29
N LEU A 379 14.80 7.01 -4.48
CA LEU A 379 15.57 8.19 -4.86
C LEU A 379 17.06 7.94 -4.70
N GLU A 380 17.82 8.18 -5.78
CA GLU A 380 19.27 8.36 -5.74
C GLU A 380 19.58 9.86 -5.78
N GLU A 381 20.53 10.32 -4.96
CA GLU A 381 20.99 11.71 -4.92
C GLU A 381 22.52 11.77 -4.87
N GLY A 382 23.11 12.68 -5.64
CA GLY A 382 24.54 13.01 -5.59
C GLY A 382 24.95 13.90 -6.76
N THR A 383 26.25 14.15 -6.92
CA THR A 383 26.75 14.72 -8.19
C THR A 383 26.67 13.65 -9.29
N ARG A 384 26.61 14.06 -10.57
CA ARG A 384 26.59 13.10 -11.69
C ARG A 384 27.76 12.13 -11.64
N GLU A 385 28.94 12.63 -11.31
CA GLU A 385 30.17 11.84 -11.20
C GLU A 385 30.10 10.85 -10.03
N ALA A 386 29.68 11.31 -8.85
CA ALA A 386 29.58 10.46 -7.67
C ALA A 386 28.52 9.36 -7.86
N LEU A 387 27.37 9.70 -8.45
CA LEU A 387 26.34 8.72 -8.81
C LEU A 387 26.84 7.69 -9.80
N ALA A 388 27.56 8.10 -10.86
CA ALA A 388 28.12 7.17 -11.84
C ALA A 388 29.10 6.18 -11.20
N LYS A 389 29.96 6.66 -10.28
CA LYS A 389 30.89 5.81 -9.52
C LYS A 389 30.18 4.87 -8.55
N ALA A 390 29.11 5.34 -7.89
CA ALA A 390 28.37 4.55 -6.90
C ALA A 390 27.33 3.60 -7.51
N GLN A 391 26.97 3.76 -8.78
CA GLN A 391 25.91 2.97 -9.43
C GLN A 391 26.04 1.46 -9.23
N PRO A 392 27.24 0.84 -9.32
CA PRO A 392 27.37 -0.60 -9.11
C PRO A 392 27.02 -1.06 -7.69
N LEU A 393 27.24 -0.20 -6.70
CA LEU A 393 26.90 -0.45 -5.29
C LEU A 393 25.41 -0.23 -5.03
N LEU A 394 24.85 0.84 -5.58
CA LEU A 394 23.42 1.15 -5.44
C LEU A 394 22.56 0.08 -6.10
N PHE A 395 22.96 -0.40 -7.27
CA PHE A 395 22.31 -1.52 -7.95
C PHE A 395 22.39 -2.79 -7.09
N GLY A 396 23.59 -3.19 -6.66
CA GLY A 396 23.80 -4.36 -5.80
C GLY A 396 22.98 -4.30 -4.51
N PHE A 397 22.90 -3.13 -3.88
CA PHE A 397 22.06 -2.91 -2.71
C PHE A 397 20.58 -3.20 -3.00
N ARG A 398 20.04 -2.64 -4.08
CA ARG A 398 18.61 -2.81 -4.44
C ARG A 398 18.27 -4.26 -4.76
N VAL A 399 19.08 -4.92 -5.59
CA VAL A 399 18.78 -6.28 -6.03
C VAL A 399 19.01 -7.33 -4.93
N GLY A 400 19.86 -7.03 -3.95
CA GLY A 400 20.13 -7.90 -2.80
C GLY A 400 19.30 -7.61 -1.55
N LEU A 401 18.47 -6.55 -1.55
CA LEU A 401 17.52 -6.26 -0.48
C LEU A 401 16.44 -7.34 -0.44
N ARG A 402 16.32 -8.03 0.70
CA ARG A 402 15.41 -9.18 0.85
C ARG A 402 14.44 -8.96 1.98
N ALA A 403 13.19 -9.37 1.78
CA ALA A 403 12.21 -9.50 2.85
C ALA A 403 12.30 -10.91 3.46
N HIS A 404 12.03 -11.01 4.76
CA HIS A 404 11.81 -12.29 5.41
C HIS A 404 10.58 -12.96 4.77
N PRO A 405 10.63 -14.26 4.39
CA PRO A 405 9.56 -14.91 3.63
C PRO A 405 8.18 -14.82 4.26
N GLU A 406 8.11 -14.86 5.59
CA GLU A 406 6.86 -14.88 6.34
C GLU A 406 6.33 -13.48 6.68
N TRP A 407 7.19 -12.46 6.64
CA TRP A 407 6.85 -11.13 7.16
C TRP A 407 5.64 -10.51 6.42
N GLY A 408 5.56 -10.67 5.10
CA GLY A 408 4.45 -10.14 4.30
C GLY A 408 3.09 -10.76 4.66
N ALA A 409 3.06 -12.05 4.97
CA ALA A 409 1.83 -12.75 5.37
C ALA A 409 1.40 -12.33 6.79
N LEU A 410 2.36 -12.21 7.72
CA LEU A 410 2.09 -11.79 9.09
C LEU A 410 1.63 -10.33 9.16
N GLU A 411 2.26 -9.43 8.39
CA GLU A 411 1.83 -8.02 8.32
C GLU A 411 0.44 -7.89 7.71
N ALA A 412 0.11 -8.70 6.70
CA ALA A 412 -1.24 -8.75 6.13
C ALA A 412 -2.28 -9.22 7.17
N GLN A 413 -1.98 -10.27 7.93
CA GLN A 413 -2.85 -10.77 8.99
C GLN A 413 -3.07 -9.71 10.08
N ARG A 414 -2.01 -9.04 10.54
CA ARG A 414 -2.08 -7.93 11.49
C ARG A 414 -2.93 -6.78 10.94
N GLY A 415 -2.71 -6.41 9.67
CA GLY A 415 -3.50 -5.38 8.99
C GLY A 415 -4.99 -5.72 8.92
N GLN A 416 -5.33 -6.99 8.64
CA GLN A 416 -6.73 -7.45 8.66
C GLN A 416 -7.37 -7.33 10.03
N GLN A 417 -6.67 -7.74 11.09
CA GLN A 417 -7.17 -7.61 12.47
C GLN A 417 -7.40 -6.14 12.84
N ALA A 418 -6.44 -5.27 12.52
CA ALA A 418 -6.58 -3.83 12.74
C ALA A 418 -7.80 -3.27 11.99
N GLY A 419 -7.98 -3.64 10.72
CA GLY A 419 -9.13 -3.22 9.91
C GLY A 419 -10.47 -3.71 10.49
N GLN A 420 -10.56 -4.95 10.97
CA GLN A 420 -11.76 -5.46 11.63
C GLN A 420 -12.11 -4.67 12.90
N THR A 421 -11.10 -4.33 13.72
CA THR A 421 -11.29 -3.50 14.91
C THR A 421 -11.78 -2.10 14.54
N THR A 422 -11.15 -1.46 13.55
CA THR A 422 -11.59 -0.14 13.05
C THR A 422 -13.03 -0.17 12.55
N THR A 423 -13.41 -1.19 11.78
CA THR A 423 -14.79 -1.35 11.30
C THR A 423 -15.78 -1.50 12.45
N ARG A 424 -15.47 -2.31 13.48
CA ARG A 424 -16.35 -2.45 14.66
C ARG A 424 -16.53 -1.11 15.38
N MET A 425 -15.44 -0.38 15.62
CA MET A 425 -15.50 0.94 16.26
C MET A 425 -16.33 1.94 15.44
N LEU A 426 -16.18 1.92 14.10
CA LEU A 426 -16.93 2.82 13.22
C LEU A 426 -18.43 2.48 13.19
N LEU A 427 -18.79 1.20 13.14
CA LEU A 427 -20.18 0.75 13.22
C LEU A 427 -20.82 1.12 14.57
N GLU A 428 -20.08 0.98 15.67
CA GLU A 428 -20.54 1.39 16.99
C GLU A 428 -20.75 2.89 17.07
N LYS A 429 -19.81 3.69 16.57
CA LYS A 429 -19.95 5.15 16.50
C LYS A 429 -21.16 5.57 15.65
N LEU A 430 -21.36 4.96 14.49
CA LEU A 430 -22.53 5.23 13.64
C LEU A 430 -23.83 4.90 14.36
N ARG A 431 -23.87 3.82 15.16
CA ARG A 431 -25.04 3.48 15.98
C ARG A 431 -25.29 4.55 17.05
N GLN A 432 -24.25 4.97 17.76
CA GLN A 432 -24.35 6.04 18.77
C GLN A 432 -24.82 7.37 18.15
N ASP A 433 -24.29 7.72 16.98
CA ASP A 433 -24.70 8.93 16.25
C ASP A 433 -26.17 8.85 15.80
N GLN A 434 -26.65 7.68 15.37
CA GLN A 434 -28.06 7.48 15.04
C GLN A 434 -28.96 7.62 16.27
N GLU A 435 -28.59 7.00 17.39
CA GLU A 435 -29.33 7.11 18.66
C GLU A 435 -29.39 8.56 19.14
N PHE A 436 -28.26 9.27 19.10
CA PHE A 436 -28.18 10.70 19.42
C PHE A 436 -29.07 11.54 18.49
N ASN A 437 -29.00 11.31 17.17
CA ASN A 437 -29.83 12.03 16.21
C ASN A 437 -31.33 11.74 16.39
N THR A 438 -31.71 10.50 16.70
CA THR A 438 -33.10 10.16 17.04
C THR A 438 -33.53 10.87 18.32
N TRP A 439 -32.68 10.90 19.36
CA TRP A 439 -32.94 11.60 20.61
C TRP A 439 -33.08 13.11 20.38
N MET A 440 -32.18 13.72 19.62
CA MET A 440 -32.23 15.14 19.24
C MET A 440 -33.49 15.46 18.43
N ARG A 441 -33.84 14.66 17.43
CA ARG A 441 -35.08 14.86 16.65
C ARG A 441 -36.32 14.80 17.53
N ARG A 442 -36.39 13.85 18.47
CA ARG A 442 -37.49 13.76 19.43
C ARG A 442 -37.54 14.97 20.35
N SER A 443 -36.38 15.37 20.89
CA SER A 443 -36.28 16.53 21.78
C SER A 443 -36.67 17.82 21.06
N TRP A 444 -36.20 18.05 19.84
CA TRP A 444 -36.60 19.19 19.02
C TRP A 444 -38.07 19.14 18.59
N ALA A 445 -38.58 17.97 18.21
CA ALA A 445 -39.99 17.81 17.89
C ALA A 445 -40.87 18.11 19.11
N ASN A 446 -40.45 17.74 20.31
CA ASN A 446 -41.16 18.03 21.54
C ASN A 446 -41.02 19.52 21.94
N LEU A 447 -39.84 20.12 21.79
CA LEU A 447 -39.61 21.54 22.10
C LEU A 447 -40.34 22.49 21.14
N LEU A 448 -40.48 22.09 19.86
CA LEU A 448 -41.26 22.80 18.86
C LEU A 448 -42.75 22.40 18.85
N SER A 449 -43.12 21.36 19.61
CA SER A 449 -44.52 21.01 19.84
C SER A 449 -45.04 21.83 21.01
N ASP A 450 -46.29 22.27 20.95
CA ASP A 450 -46.96 22.92 22.09
C ASP A 450 -47.27 21.94 23.23
N GLN A 451 -46.46 20.90 23.42
CA GLN A 451 -46.74 19.80 24.34
C GLN A 451 -45.49 19.41 25.13
N THR A 452 -45.65 19.35 26.46
CA THR A 452 -44.63 18.90 27.41
C THR A 452 -45.15 17.74 28.25
N TYR A 453 -44.27 17.09 29.01
CA TYR A 453 -44.64 16.09 30.00
C TYR A 453 -44.45 16.64 31.40
N VAL A 454 -45.44 16.43 32.26
CA VAL A 454 -45.40 16.84 33.67
C VAL A 454 -45.63 15.62 34.56
N ARG A 455 -44.95 15.57 35.69
CA ARG A 455 -45.04 14.45 36.62
C ARG A 455 -45.52 14.92 37.98
N ASP A 456 -46.41 14.13 38.57
CA ASP A 456 -46.77 14.30 39.97
C ASP A 456 -45.67 13.67 40.86
N PRO A 457 -44.93 14.45 41.66
CA PRO A 457 -43.86 13.92 42.50
C PRO A 457 -44.38 13.00 43.61
N SER A 458 -45.65 13.10 43.98
CA SER A 458 -46.25 12.32 45.08
C SER A 458 -46.81 10.97 44.63
N THR A 459 -47.31 10.85 43.40
CA THR A 459 -47.86 9.59 42.87
C THR A 459 -46.97 8.94 41.81
N GLY A 460 -46.07 9.70 41.21
CA GLY A 460 -45.21 9.27 40.10
C GLY A 460 -45.90 9.25 38.73
N GLU A 461 -47.18 9.61 38.66
CA GLU A 461 -47.95 9.65 37.41
C GLU A 461 -47.43 10.74 36.45
N VAL A 462 -47.42 10.44 35.16
CA VAL A 462 -46.93 11.33 34.10
C VAL A 462 -48.08 11.72 33.18
N PHE A 463 -48.26 13.02 32.97
CA PHE A 463 -49.30 13.60 32.13
C PHE A 463 -48.67 14.32 30.94
N ARG A 464 -49.37 14.31 29.80
CA ARG A 464 -49.04 15.15 28.64
C ARG A 464 -49.82 16.44 28.77
N ALA A 465 -49.14 17.57 28.85
CA ALA A 465 -49.72 18.89 29.03
C ALA A 465 -49.40 19.78 27.83
N TYR A 466 -50.29 20.74 27.52
CA TYR A 466 -50.03 21.72 26.47
C TYR A 466 -49.31 22.95 27.06
N LYS A 467 -48.26 23.42 26.36
CA LYS A 467 -47.47 24.60 26.72
C LYS A 467 -46.94 25.24 25.46
N ALA A 468 -47.21 26.53 25.24
CA ALA A 468 -46.55 27.26 24.17
C ALA A 468 -45.04 27.36 24.46
N SER A 469 -44.19 27.26 23.43
CA SER A 469 -42.74 27.06 23.53
C SER A 469 -41.95 28.12 24.33
N PHE A 470 -42.59 29.22 24.74
CA PHE A 470 -42.00 30.35 25.46
C PHE A 470 -42.68 30.67 26.80
N ASP A 471 -43.66 29.86 27.21
CA ASP A 471 -44.36 30.06 28.47
C ASP A 471 -43.50 29.57 29.64
N THR A 472 -43.30 30.41 30.66
CA THR A 472 -42.57 30.07 31.89
C THR A 472 -43.48 29.63 33.03
N GLY A 473 -44.79 29.52 32.78
CA GLY A 473 -45.78 29.10 33.75
C GLY A 473 -45.56 27.67 34.25
N THR A 474 -45.98 27.43 35.48
CA THR A 474 -45.92 26.14 36.18
C THR A 474 -47.22 25.36 36.04
N PHE A 475 -47.17 24.05 36.29
CA PHE A 475 -48.33 23.16 36.22
C PHE A 475 -48.73 22.69 37.60
N TRP A 476 -50.04 22.64 37.87
CA TRP A 476 -50.61 22.32 39.17
C TRP A 476 -51.72 21.29 39.03
N ARG A 477 -51.83 20.40 40.02
CA ARG A 477 -52.85 19.35 40.09
C ARG A 477 -53.82 19.55 41.25
N ASP A 478 -55.10 19.37 40.94
CA ASP A 478 -56.23 19.41 41.88
C ASP A 478 -56.14 18.23 42.87
N PRO A 479 -56.23 18.47 44.18
CA PRO A 479 -56.11 17.43 45.20
C PRO A 479 -57.36 16.54 45.35
N VAL A 480 -58.51 16.95 44.82
CA VAL A 480 -59.83 16.30 44.99
C VAL A 480 -60.28 15.58 43.70
N PHE A 481 -60.24 16.26 42.56
CA PHE A 481 -60.75 15.73 41.29
C PHE A 481 -59.64 15.37 40.29
N GLY A 482 -58.38 15.66 40.61
CA GLY A 482 -57.21 15.22 39.84
C GLY A 482 -56.97 15.96 38.51
N GLY A 483 -57.69 17.05 38.22
CA GLY A 483 -57.48 17.89 37.05
C GLY A 483 -56.13 18.62 37.07
N VAL A 484 -55.58 18.93 35.89
CA VAL A 484 -54.30 19.64 35.74
C VAL A 484 -54.56 21.02 35.13
N VAL A 485 -54.03 22.06 35.77
CA VAL A 485 -54.00 23.44 35.26
C VAL A 485 -52.55 23.78 34.90
N GLY A 486 -52.32 24.29 33.70
CA GLY A 486 -51.01 24.72 33.20
C GLY A 486 -50.88 26.22 33.06
N ALA A 487 -49.68 26.69 32.68
CA ALA A 487 -49.39 28.10 32.40
C ALA A 487 -49.57 29.05 33.60
N VAL A 488 -49.43 28.57 34.84
CA VAL A 488 -49.58 29.41 36.04
C VAL A 488 -48.32 30.23 36.25
N GLU A 489 -48.42 31.55 36.10
CA GLU A 489 -47.30 32.49 36.27
C GLU A 489 -46.70 32.43 37.69
N ARG A 490 -45.36 32.31 37.77
CA ARG A 490 -44.64 32.24 39.04
C ARG A 490 -44.73 33.55 39.81
N GLY A 491 -45.10 33.49 41.09
CA GLY A 491 -45.30 34.64 41.96
C GLY A 491 -46.61 35.39 41.74
N GLY A 492 -47.50 34.88 40.87
CA GLY A 492 -48.81 35.46 40.62
C GLY A 492 -49.84 35.13 41.71
N GLN A 493 -50.93 35.92 41.77
CA GLN A 493 -52.02 35.67 42.72
C GLN A 493 -52.67 34.27 42.55
N LEU A 494 -52.69 33.74 41.32
CA LEU A 494 -53.22 32.42 41.03
C LEU A 494 -52.38 31.30 41.65
N GLU A 495 -51.05 31.41 41.65
CA GLU A 495 -50.17 30.43 42.29
C GLU A 495 -50.42 30.39 43.81
N GLU A 496 -50.54 31.57 44.43
CA GLU A 496 -50.80 31.70 45.85
C GLU A 496 -52.17 31.11 46.24
N MET A 497 -53.21 31.35 45.42
CA MET A 497 -54.54 30.76 45.61
C MET A 497 -54.53 29.24 45.45
N LEU A 498 -53.77 28.70 44.47
CA LEU A 498 -53.64 27.26 44.26
C LEU A 498 -52.92 26.60 45.44
N ARG A 499 -51.85 27.22 45.95
CA ARG A 499 -51.11 26.75 47.11
C ARG A 499 -51.98 26.75 48.37
N GLN A 500 -52.77 27.80 48.60
CA GLN A 500 -53.73 27.89 49.71
C GLN A 500 -54.89 26.89 49.56
N GLY A 501 -55.30 26.60 48.33
CA GLY A 501 -56.31 25.59 47.99
C GLY A 501 -55.82 24.13 48.04
N GLY A 502 -54.56 23.89 48.44
CA GLY A 502 -53.99 22.54 48.57
C GLY A 502 -53.61 21.87 47.25
N TRP A 503 -53.56 22.63 46.14
CA TRP A 503 -53.09 22.12 44.85
C TRP A 503 -51.59 21.84 44.91
N ARG A 504 -51.14 20.89 44.10
CA ARG A 504 -49.74 20.44 44.08
C ARG A 504 -49.06 20.82 42.79
N GLN A 505 -47.86 21.37 42.90
CA GLN A 505 -47.03 21.67 41.74
C GLN A 505 -46.48 20.38 41.12
N LEU A 506 -46.53 20.28 39.80
CA LEU A 506 -45.99 19.17 39.03
C LEU A 506 -44.56 19.47 38.55
N GLU A 507 -43.73 18.43 38.46
CA GLU A 507 -42.36 18.50 37.90
C GLU A 507 -42.44 18.50 36.37
N GLU A 508 -41.92 19.54 35.73
CA GLU A 508 -41.90 19.64 34.26
C GLU A 508 -40.68 18.90 33.69
N SER A 509 -40.85 18.31 32.50
CA SER A 509 -39.74 17.70 31.77
C SER A 509 -38.79 18.75 31.18
N LEU A 510 -37.48 18.63 31.46
CA LEU A 510 -36.40 19.52 30.98
C LEU A 510 -36.28 19.60 29.45
N SER A 511 -36.83 18.63 28.72
CA SER A 511 -36.67 18.52 27.26
C SER A 511 -37.93 17.97 26.56
N GLY A 512 -39.08 18.00 27.25
CA GLY A 512 -40.31 17.38 26.77
C GLY A 512 -40.20 15.86 26.60
N LEU A 513 -39.29 15.19 27.32
CA LEU A 513 -39.10 13.74 27.33
C LEU A 513 -39.45 13.13 28.71
N PRO A 514 -40.26 12.06 28.76
CA PRO A 514 -40.57 11.40 30.03
C PRO A 514 -39.27 10.87 30.69
N GLY A 515 -39.09 11.16 31.98
CA GLY A 515 -37.93 10.71 32.76
C GLY A 515 -36.83 11.75 32.98
N THR A 516 -36.93 12.93 32.38
CA THR A 516 -35.97 14.04 32.57
C THR A 516 -36.63 15.20 33.31
N TRP A 517 -36.65 15.19 34.64
CA TRP A 517 -37.48 16.09 35.44
C TRP A 517 -36.70 17.29 35.98
N GLN A 518 -37.23 18.50 35.78
CA GLN A 518 -36.78 19.72 36.44
C GLN A 518 -37.50 19.83 37.79
N ARG A 519 -36.73 19.95 38.88
CA ARG A 519 -37.28 20.30 40.19
C ARG A 519 -37.48 21.80 40.32
#